data_AF-A0A627LWA3-F1
#
_entry.id   AF-A0A627LWA3-F1
#
_cell.length_a   1.000
_cell.length_b   1.000
_cell.length_c   1.000
_cell.angle_alpha   90.00
_cell.angle_beta   90.00
_cell.angle_gamma   90.00
#
_symmetry.space_group_name_H-M   'P 1'
#
loop_
_entity.id
_entity.type
_entity.pdbx_description
1 polymer ?
#
loop_
_entity_poly.entity_id
_entity_poly.type
_entity_poly.pdbx_seq_one_letter_code
_entity_poly.pdbx_strand_id
1 'polypeptide(L)' 'MKARLCLESNSLFDRLRAAEKRIAELEAKLANPVLLPKTNGYWNEQEKAYEDAITLARRQIRLAGFRCEGDE' A
#
# COMPACT_ATOMS: atom_id res chain seq x y z
N MET A 1 51.67 -18.58 1.90
CA MET A 1 50.67 -17.99 0.98
C MET A 1 49.40 -18.84 0.83
N LYS A 2 49.49 -20.15 0.57
CA LYS A 2 48.34 -21.05 0.32
C LYS A 2 47.26 -21.07 1.43
N ALA A 3 47.66 -21.09 2.70
CA ALA A 3 46.72 -21.12 3.83
C ALA A 3 45.84 -19.85 3.94
N ARG A 4 46.40 -18.67 3.61
CA ARG A 4 45.65 -17.40 3.64
C ARG A 4 44.58 -17.37 2.55
N LEU A 5 44.92 -17.82 1.34
CA LEU A 5 43.98 -17.92 0.21
C LEU A 5 42.83 -18.91 0.49
N CYS A 6 43.12 -20.04 1.14
CA CYS A 6 42.08 -21.00 1.52
C CYS A 6 41.10 -20.43 2.57
N LEU A 7 41.60 -19.68 3.55
CA LEU A 7 40.75 -19.02 4.55
C LEU A 7 39.87 -17.93 3.93
N GLU A 8 40.43 -17.16 3.00
CA GLU A 8 39.71 -16.12 2.26
C GLU A 8 38.64 -16.72 1.35
N SER A 9 38.96 -17.81 0.65
CA SER A 9 38.00 -18.57 -0.16
C SER A 9 36.84 -19.12 0.69
N ASN A 10 37.11 -19.65 1.88
CA ASN A 10 36.07 -20.16 2.76
C ASN A 10 35.19 -19.03 3.30
N SER A 11 35.79 -17.89 3.69
CA SER A 11 35.03 -16.72 4.15
C SER A 11 34.11 -16.15 3.07
N LEU A 12 34.57 -16.10 1.82
CA LEU A 12 33.75 -15.68 0.69
C LEU A 12 32.57 -16.63 0.45
N PHE A 13 32.80 -17.94 0.59
CA PHE A 13 31.76 -18.95 0.44
C PHE A 13 30.68 -18.85 1.53
N ASP A 14 31.08 -18.63 2.78
CA ASP A 14 30.15 -18.44 3.89
C ASP A 14 29.30 -17.17 3.72
N ARG A 15 29.91 -16.08 3.24
CA ARG A 15 29.21 -14.83 2.94
C ARG A 15 28.21 -14.99 1.80
N LEU A 16 28.57 -15.75 0.76
CA LEU A 16 27.67 -16.06 -0.36
C LEU A 16 26.45 -16.84 0.13
N ARG A 17 26.67 -17.91 0.90
CA ARG A 17 25.60 -18.72 1.47
C ARG A 17 24.68 -17.91 2.38
N ALA A 18 25.23 -17.01 3.19
CA ALA A 18 24.44 -16.11 4.04
C ALA A 18 23.59 -15.13 3.22
N ALA A 19 24.14 -14.59 2.12
CA ALA A 19 23.42 -13.69 1.23
C ALA A 19 22.29 -14.41 0.48
N GLU A 20 22.55 -15.61 -0.06
CA GLU A 20 21.53 -16.43 -0.73
C GLU A 20 20.36 -16.76 0.20
N LYS A 21 20.66 -17.17 1.45
CA LYS A 21 19.63 -17.42 2.45
C LYS A 21 18.79 -16.17 2.73
N ARG A 22 19.43 -14.99 2.84
CA ARG A 22 18.73 -13.73 3.10
C ARG A 22 17.85 -13.30 1.93
N ILE A 23 18.30 -13.52 0.69
CA ILE A 23 17.53 -13.26 -0.52
C ILE A 23 16.27 -14.13 -0.53
N ALA A 24 16.40 -15.44 -0.32
CA ALA A 24 15.25 -16.34 -0.28
C ALA A 24 14.24 -15.97 0.82
N GLU A 25 14.70 -15.57 2.01
CA GLU A 25 13.83 -15.06 3.08
C GLU A 25 13.09 -13.77 2.67
N LEU A 26 13.75 -12.87 1.95
CA LEU A 26 13.15 -11.62 1.47
C LEU A 26 12.16 -11.87 0.33
N GLU A 27 12.49 -12.75 -0.61
CA GLU A 27 11.60 -13.18 -1.69
C GLU A 27 10.33 -13.82 -1.12
N ALA A 28 10.44 -14.68 -0.11
CA ALA A 28 9.29 -15.28 0.57
C ALA A 28 8.40 -14.25 1.28
N LYS A 29 9.01 -13.19 1.85
CA LYS A 29 8.28 -12.07 2.45
C LYS A 29 7.59 -11.19 1.41
N LEU A 30 8.23 -10.99 0.25
CA LEU A 30 7.68 -10.19 -0.84
C LEU A 30 6.57 -10.91 -1.59
N ALA A 31 6.64 -12.25 -1.70
CA ALA A 31 5.64 -13.09 -2.35
C ALA A 31 4.29 -13.12 -1.63
N ASN A 32 4.24 -12.78 -0.33
CA ASN A 32 3.01 -12.63 0.44
C ASN A 32 2.80 -11.16 0.80
N PRO A 33 2.48 -10.29 -0.17
CA PRO A 33 2.18 -8.89 0.12
C PRO A 33 0.97 -8.84 1.04
N VAL A 34 1.14 -8.24 2.21
CA VAL A 34 0.01 -7.93 3.10
C VAL A 34 -0.93 -7.03 2.31
N LEU A 35 -2.14 -7.53 2.04
CA LEU A 35 -3.20 -6.75 1.44
C LEU A 35 -3.56 -5.64 2.43
N LEU A 36 -2.99 -4.45 2.20
CA LEU A 36 -3.48 -3.26 2.86
C LEU A 36 -4.94 -3.08 2.42
N PRO A 37 -5.89 -2.83 3.36
CA PRO A 37 -7.22 -2.40 2.97
C PRO A 37 -7.03 -1.18 2.07
N LYS A 38 -7.74 -1.14 0.93
CA LYS A 38 -7.56 -0.11 -0.09
C LYS A 38 -7.80 1.28 0.51
N THR A 39 -6.75 1.90 1.05
CA THR A 39 -6.68 3.31 1.44
C THR A 39 -6.36 4.18 0.23
N ASN A 40 -6.79 3.75 -0.96
CA ASN A 40 -6.94 4.66 -2.08
C ASN A 40 -8.42 4.99 -2.09
N GLY A 41 -8.77 6.17 -1.57
CA GLY A 41 -10.11 6.69 -1.30
C GLY A 41 -11.02 6.78 -2.53
N TYR A 42 -11.26 5.65 -3.17
CA TYR A 42 -12.38 5.46 -4.06
C TYR A 42 -13.59 5.14 -3.18
N TRP A 43 -14.48 6.12 -3.09
CA TRP A 43 -15.83 5.96 -2.59
C TRP A 43 -16.39 4.65 -3.14
N ASN A 44 -16.88 3.77 -2.27
CA ASN A 44 -17.60 2.58 -2.74
C ASN A 44 -18.86 3.04 -3.52
N GLU A 45 -19.44 2.18 -4.37
CA GLU A 45 -20.59 2.56 -5.20
C GLU A 45 -21.77 3.10 -4.37
N GLN A 46 -21.91 2.61 -3.14
CA GLN A 46 -22.92 3.05 -2.19
C GLN A 46 -22.64 4.46 -1.66
N GLU A 47 -21.40 4.74 -1.26
CA GLU A 47 -20.93 6.04 -0.77
C GLU A 47 -21.03 7.12 -1.86
N LYS A 48 -20.74 6.77 -3.12
CA LYS A 48 -20.96 7.63 -4.27
C LYS A 48 -22.44 7.94 -4.49
N ALA A 49 -23.31 6.94 -4.37
CA ALA A 49 -24.75 7.14 -4.48
C ALA A 49 -25.31 8.04 -3.36
N TYR A 50 -24.77 7.94 -2.14
CA TYR A 50 -25.11 8.84 -1.05
C TYR A 50 -24.64 10.26 -1.31
N GLU A 51 -23.42 10.45 -1.81
CA GLU A 51 -22.89 11.78 -2.18
C GLU A 51 -23.73 12.44 -3.29
N ASP A 52 -24.10 11.69 -4.32
CA ASP A 52 -24.96 12.16 -5.40
C ASP A 52 -26.36 12.53 -4.89
N ALA A 53 -26.94 11.71 -4.00
CA ALA A 53 -28.24 11.98 -3.38
C ALA A 53 -28.21 13.24 -2.50
N ILE A 54 -27.16 13.42 -1.69
CA ILE A 54 -26.95 14.62 -0.86
C ILE A 54 -26.81 15.86 -1.75
N THR A 55 -26.05 15.76 -2.83
CA THR A 55 -25.86 16.87 -3.79
C THR A 55 -27.18 17.28 -4.45
N LEU A 56 -27.98 16.31 -4.89
CA LEU A 56 -29.30 16.57 -5.44
C LEU A 56 -30.24 17.21 -4.41
N ALA A 57 -30.27 16.71 -3.18
CA ALA A 57 -31.07 17.28 -2.10
C ALA A 57 -30.68 18.74 -1.81
N ARG A 58 -29.37 19.05 -1.70
CA ARG A 58 -28.88 20.43 -1.50
C ARG A 58 -29.29 21.36 -2.66
N ARG A 59 -29.24 20.88 -3.90
CA ARG A 59 -29.72 21.63 -5.07
C ARG A 59 -31.22 21.93 -4.97
N GLN A 60 -32.04 20.95 -4.57
CA GLN A 60 -33.49 21.15 -4.41
C GLN A 60 -33.81 22.13 -3.29
N ILE A 61 -33.12 22.04 -2.15
CA ILE A 61 -33.27 22.98 -1.03
C ILE A 61 -32.95 24.41 -1.48
N ARG A 62 -31.88 24.59 -2.27
CA ARG A 62 -31.51 25.90 -2.83
C ARG A 62 -32.53 26.43 -3.84
N LEU A 63 -33.07 25.58 -4.70
CA LEU A 63 -34.16 25.95 -5.63
C LEU A 63 -35.46 26.33 -4.90
N ALA A 64 -35.73 25.68 -3.76
CA ALA A 64 -36.85 26.01 -2.89
C ALA A 64 -36.63 27.31 -2.07
N GLY A 65 -35.50 28.00 -2.26
CA GLY A 65 -35.20 29.28 -1.61
C GLY A 65 -34.60 29.17 -0.21
N PHE A 66 -34.25 27.96 0.23
CA PHE A 66 -33.60 27.73 1.52
C PHE A 66 -32.08 27.68 1.37
N ARG A 67 -31.33 28.24 2.34
CA ARG A 67 -29.87 28.13 2.38
C ARG A 67 -29.46 26.76 2.94
N CYS A 68 -28.42 26.17 2.37
CA CYS A 68 -27.79 24.97 2.94
C CYS A 68 -26.66 25.37 3.89
N GLU A 69 -26.44 24.61 4.96
CA GLU A 69 -25.27 24.79 5.81
C GLU A 69 -23.98 24.67 4.98
N GLY A 70 -23.06 25.63 5.15
CA GLY A 70 -21.80 25.74 4.39
C GLY A 70 -21.87 26.61 3.13
N ASP A 71 -22.99 27.28 2.84
CA ASP A 71 -23.07 28.34 1.83
C ASP A 71 -22.45 29.65 2.40
N GLU A 72 -21.12 29.71 2.50
CA GLU A 72 -20.35 30.97 2.55
C GLU A 72 -20.10 31.50 1.13
#